data_AF-A0A2G9V1F9-F1
#
_entry.id   AF-A0A2G9V1F9-F1
#
_cell.length_a   1.000
_cell.length_b   1.000
_cell.length_c   1.000
_cell.angle_alpha   90.00
_cell.angle_beta   90.00
_cell.angle_gamma   90.00
#
_symmetry.space_group_name_H-M   'P 1'
#
loop_
_entity.id
_entity.type
_entity.pdbx_description
1 polymer ?
#
loop_
_entity_poly.entity_id
_entity_poly.type
_entity_poly.pdbx_seq_one_letter_code
_entity_poly.pdbx_strand_id
1 'polypeptide(L)'
;MTNLNAFKSNNSAEHALRARFDLQTGMGLNRPHENLYGHMQMDLVALYLLVLVEMIASGAKIIYTHHEVNFVQNLVFYIERTYRTPDFGMWERGTRYNNGKPELHASSLGMVKAALEAINGFNVFGASGHSASVIYVDIDGHNRNRTTFETILPRESNSKNTDAALLMTVGWPAFASHNEQIIEKTVQKCVRRLEGRFGVRRCSFPYLHLNSYNIFLPNSRFF
;
A
#
# COMPACT_ATOMS: atom_id res chain seq x y z
N MET A 1 4.95 7.67 24.75
CA MET A 1 5.02 6.43 23.92
C MET A 1 4.87 6.84 22.47
N THR A 2 5.78 6.44 21.58
CA THR A 2 5.71 6.73 20.14
C THR A 2 4.42 6.15 19.55
N ASN A 3 3.79 6.87 18.60
CA ASN A 3 2.54 6.44 17.93
C ASN A 3 2.62 5.01 17.38
N LEU A 4 3.78 4.60 16.89
CA LEU A 4 4.01 3.27 16.33
C LEU A 4 3.85 2.13 17.35
N ASN A 5 4.27 2.34 18.60
CA ASN A 5 4.10 1.33 19.65
C ASN A 5 2.65 1.26 20.13
N ALA A 6 1.94 2.39 20.17
CA ALA A 6 0.51 2.41 20.46
C ALA A 6 -0.30 1.73 19.34
N PHE A 7 0.12 1.90 18.08
CA PHE A 7 -0.50 1.23 16.94
C PHE A 7 -0.43 -0.30 17.05
N LYS A 8 0.73 -0.85 17.42
CA LYS A 8 0.89 -2.32 17.56
C LYS A 8 -0.11 -2.95 18.54
N SER A 9 -0.54 -2.20 19.56
CA SER A 9 -1.53 -2.64 20.54
C SER A 9 -2.97 -2.40 20.09
N ASN A 10 -3.24 -1.24 19.47
CA ASN A 10 -4.61 -0.75 19.25
C ASN A 10 -5.09 -0.87 17.79
N ASN A 11 -4.18 -0.97 16.81
CA ASN A 11 -4.44 -0.98 15.36
C ASN A 11 -5.49 0.05 14.91
N SER A 12 -5.45 1.26 15.49
CA SER A 12 -6.43 2.33 15.24
C SER A 12 -5.83 3.44 14.38
N ALA A 13 -6.69 4.10 13.59
CA ALA A 13 -6.28 5.19 12.71
C ALA A 13 -5.65 6.37 13.46
N GLU A 14 -6.00 6.57 14.73
CA GLU A 14 -5.45 7.61 15.60
C GLU A 14 -3.94 7.44 15.85
N HIS A 15 -3.47 6.19 15.89
CA HIS A 15 -2.05 5.89 16.12
C HIS A 15 -1.31 5.53 14.83
N ALA A 16 -1.99 5.61 13.68
CA ALA A 16 -1.40 5.31 12.39
C ALA A 16 -0.29 6.31 12.04
N LEU A 17 0.65 5.85 11.21
CA LEU A 17 1.57 6.78 10.55
C LEU A 17 0.78 7.76 9.70
N ARG A 18 1.19 9.02 9.72
CA ARG A 18 0.57 10.04 8.88
C ARG A 18 0.99 9.81 7.43
N ALA A 19 0.03 9.90 6.52
CA ALA A 19 0.27 9.90 5.09
C ALA A 19 0.85 11.22 4.54
N ARG A 20 0.71 12.32 5.29
CA ARG A 20 1.08 13.67 4.81
C ARG A 20 1.94 14.40 5.82
N PHE A 21 2.94 15.07 5.27
CA PHE A 21 3.90 15.88 5.99
C PHE A 21 4.09 17.21 5.28
N ASP A 22 4.51 18.20 6.05
CA ASP A 22 4.98 19.46 5.52
C ASP A 22 6.31 19.25 4.77
N LEU A 23 6.42 19.77 3.55
CA LEU A 23 7.57 19.52 2.68
C LEU A 23 8.88 20.13 3.22
N GLN A 24 8.80 21.27 3.90
CA GLN A 24 9.99 21.99 4.35
C GLN A 24 10.49 21.46 5.70
N THR A 25 9.56 21.15 6.60
CA THR A 25 9.87 20.77 7.98
C THR A 25 9.86 19.25 8.20
N GLY A 26 9.22 18.48 7.32
CA GLY A 26 9.00 17.04 7.52
C GLY A 26 8.02 16.72 8.66
N MET A 27 7.40 17.73 9.26
CA MET A 27 6.49 17.56 10.39
C MET A 27 5.07 17.26 9.90
N GLY A 28 4.27 16.64 10.76
CA GLY A 28 2.86 16.42 10.46
C GLY A 28 2.12 17.75 10.23
N LEU A 29 1.22 17.78 9.25
CA LEU A 29 0.44 18.98 8.96
C LEU A 29 -0.41 19.39 10.17
N ASN A 30 -0.44 20.69 10.48
CA ASN A 30 -1.29 21.28 11.52
C ASN A 30 -2.43 22.06 10.87
N ARG A 31 -3.41 21.34 10.30
CA ARG A 31 -4.59 21.92 9.64
C ARG A 31 -5.88 21.59 10.40
N PRO A 32 -6.93 22.43 10.33
CA PRO A 32 -8.17 22.27 11.12
C PRO A 32 -8.93 20.95 10.93
N HIS A 33 -8.57 20.13 9.94
CA HIS A 33 -9.22 18.86 9.64
C HIS A 33 -8.22 17.71 9.43
N GLU A 34 -6.98 17.85 9.90
CA GLU A 34 -5.96 16.80 9.70
C GLU A 34 -6.37 15.48 10.38
N ASN A 35 -6.96 15.56 11.57
CA ASN A 35 -7.40 14.38 12.32
C ASN A 35 -8.56 13.61 11.64
N LEU A 36 -9.22 14.22 10.65
CA LEU A 36 -10.28 13.58 9.86
C LEU A 36 -9.74 12.98 8.56
N TYR A 37 -8.44 13.13 8.29
CA TYR A 37 -7.82 12.60 7.08
C TYR A 37 -7.61 11.10 7.18
N GLY A 38 -7.71 10.41 6.03
CA GLY A 38 -7.51 8.98 5.91
C GLY A 38 -6.04 8.56 5.98
N HIS A 39 -5.33 8.88 7.07
CA HIS A 39 -3.89 8.66 7.21
C HIS A 39 -3.45 7.20 7.21
N MET A 40 -4.27 6.30 7.74
CA MET A 40 -3.98 4.88 7.82
C MET A 40 -3.99 4.28 6.40
N GLN A 41 -2.83 4.30 5.76
CA GLN A 41 -2.57 3.85 4.39
C GLN A 41 -1.46 2.81 4.40
N MET A 42 -1.83 1.53 4.27
CA MET A 42 -0.88 0.41 4.39
C MET A 42 -0.04 0.23 3.12
N ASP A 43 -0.67 0.50 1.98
CA ASP A 43 -0.03 0.59 0.67
C ASP A 43 1.13 1.58 0.63
N LEU A 44 0.99 2.77 1.25
CA LEU A 44 2.04 3.78 1.26
C LEU A 44 3.31 3.29 1.99
N VAL A 45 3.14 2.68 3.16
CA VAL A 45 4.27 2.13 3.93
C VAL A 45 4.89 0.94 3.19
N ALA A 46 4.06 0.10 2.57
CA ALA A 46 4.54 -1.03 1.77
C ALA A 46 5.33 -0.57 0.53
N LEU A 47 4.86 0.47 -0.17
CA LEU A 47 5.57 1.06 -1.30
C LEU A 47 6.94 1.62 -0.88
N TYR A 48 6.99 2.32 0.27
CA TYR A 48 8.26 2.79 0.82
C TYR A 48 9.25 1.64 1.05
N LEU A 49 8.80 0.53 1.63
CA LEU A 49 9.65 -0.64 1.87
C LEU A 49 10.11 -1.32 0.57
N LEU A 50 9.21 -1.46 -0.41
CA LEU A 50 9.55 -2.00 -1.73
C LEU A 50 10.65 -1.19 -2.41
N VAL A 51 10.45 0.13 -2.51
CA VAL A 51 11.43 1.03 -3.14
C VAL A 51 12.73 1.08 -2.34
N LEU A 52 12.67 1.04 -1.00
CA LEU A 52 13.86 0.97 -0.16
C LEU A 52 14.71 -0.28 -0.49
N VAL A 53 14.07 -1.45 -0.58
CA VAL A 53 14.73 -2.71 -0.94
C VAL A 53 15.33 -2.61 -2.34
N GLU A 54 14.58 -2.12 -3.32
CA GLU A 54 15.04 -1.97 -4.72
C GLU A 54 16.24 -1.02 -4.83
N MET A 55 16.20 0.12 -4.15
CA MET A 55 17.31 1.07 -4.13
C MET A 55 18.57 0.49 -3.49
N ILE A 56 18.44 -0.21 -2.35
CA ILE A 56 19.60 -0.84 -1.70
C ILE A 56 20.15 -1.99 -2.54
N ALA A 57 19.27 -2.80 -3.14
CA ALA A 57 19.66 -3.89 -4.03
C ALA A 57 20.39 -3.39 -5.30
N SER A 58 20.03 -2.20 -5.80
CA SER A 58 20.76 -1.54 -6.90
C SER A 58 22.06 -0.86 -6.48
N GLY A 59 22.43 -0.92 -5.19
CA GLY A 59 23.71 -0.47 -4.66
C GLY A 59 23.68 0.89 -3.94
N ALA A 60 22.50 1.50 -3.78
CA ALA A 60 22.37 2.73 -3.00
C ALA A 60 22.57 2.44 -1.49
N LYS A 61 23.31 3.32 -0.81
CA LYS A 61 23.46 3.29 0.65
C LYS A 61 22.48 4.27 1.26
N ILE A 62 21.43 3.75 1.89
CA ILE A 62 20.35 4.56 2.47
C ILE A 62 20.33 4.45 4.00
N ILE A 63 20.58 3.24 4.52
CA ILE A 63 20.55 2.94 5.96
C ILE A 63 21.99 2.87 6.47
N TYR A 64 22.28 3.59 7.56
CA TYR A 64 23.65 3.75 8.07
C TYR A 64 23.79 3.33 9.53
N THR A 65 22.70 3.37 10.30
CA THR A 65 22.70 3.15 11.74
C THR A 65 21.79 2.00 12.13
N HIS A 66 22.09 1.36 13.27
CA HIS A 66 21.23 0.30 13.79
C HIS A 66 19.86 0.82 14.28
N HIS A 67 19.75 2.11 14.61
CA HIS A 67 18.46 2.75 14.91
C HIS A 67 17.55 2.77 13.69
N GLU A 68 18.09 3.04 12.50
CA GLU A 68 17.34 2.99 11.24
C GLU A 68 16.95 1.56 10.86
N VAL A 69 17.81 0.56 11.10
CA VAL A 69 17.46 -0.87 10.96
C VAL A 69 16.23 -1.19 11.82
N ASN A 70 16.27 -0.82 13.10
CA ASN A 70 15.16 -1.04 14.02
C ASN A 70 13.90 -0.28 13.59
N PHE A 71 14.04 0.91 13.00
CA PHE A 71 12.92 1.64 12.43
C PHE A 71 12.27 0.88 11.27
N VAL A 72 13.06 0.39 10.30
CA VAL A 72 12.57 -0.43 9.19
C VAL A 72 11.89 -1.71 9.68
N GLN A 73 12.49 -2.41 10.65
CA GLN A 73 11.88 -3.60 11.25
C GLN A 73 10.53 -3.27 11.92
N ASN A 74 10.42 -2.10 12.56
CA ASN A 74 9.15 -1.66 13.13
C ASN A 74 8.09 -1.32 12.07
N LEU A 75 8.48 -0.85 10.87
CA LEU A 75 7.55 -0.67 9.76
C LEU A 75 7.03 -2.01 9.23
N VAL A 76 7.88 -3.04 9.19
CA VAL A 76 7.43 -4.41 8.86
C VAL A 76 6.36 -4.88 9.86
N PHE A 77 6.61 -4.73 11.16
CA PHE A 77 5.63 -5.07 12.19
C PHE A 77 4.34 -4.24 12.11
N TYR A 78 4.40 -3.03 11.55
CA TYR A 78 3.23 -2.17 11.36
C TYR A 78 2.31 -2.70 10.26
N ILE A 79 2.86 -3.21 9.15
CA ILE A 79 2.08 -3.71 8.01
C ILE A 79 1.81 -5.23 8.03
N GLU A 80 2.50 -6.01 8.87
CA GLU A 80 2.37 -7.48 8.86
C GLU A 80 0.92 -7.97 9.07
N ARG A 81 0.09 -7.15 9.75
CA ARG A 81 -1.30 -7.49 10.13
C ARG A 81 -2.36 -6.94 9.17
N THR A 82 -1.99 -6.43 7.99
CA THR A 82 -2.94 -5.80 7.05
C THR A 82 -4.10 -6.70 6.66
N TYR A 83 -3.95 -8.03 6.63
CA TYR A 83 -5.04 -9.01 6.40
C TYR A 83 -6.25 -8.85 7.32
N ARG A 84 -6.08 -8.17 8.46
CA ARG A 84 -7.14 -7.89 9.43
C ARG A 84 -7.16 -6.43 9.90
N THR A 85 -6.37 -5.56 9.29
CA THR A 85 -6.32 -4.13 9.63
C THR A 85 -6.87 -3.34 8.44
N PRO A 86 -8.15 -2.94 8.50
CA PRO A 86 -8.75 -2.06 7.50
C PRO A 86 -7.95 -0.76 7.36
N ASP A 87 -7.91 -0.20 6.16
CA ASP A 87 -7.22 1.06 5.86
C ASP A 87 -8.09 1.98 5.00
N PHE A 88 -7.60 3.18 4.66
CA PHE A 88 -8.34 4.11 3.80
C PHE A 88 -8.12 3.87 2.29
N GLY A 89 -7.23 2.95 1.95
CA GLY A 89 -6.81 2.62 0.60
C GLY A 89 -6.09 3.77 -0.12
N MET A 90 -5.65 3.49 -1.35
CA MET A 90 -4.89 4.39 -2.23
C MET A 90 -5.53 5.78 -2.40
N TRP A 91 -6.86 5.82 -2.41
CA TRP A 91 -7.62 7.06 -2.62
C TRP A 91 -8.10 7.73 -1.33
N GLU A 92 -7.65 7.30 -0.15
CA GLU A 92 -7.87 7.97 1.14
C GLU A 92 -9.36 8.08 1.56
N ARG A 93 -10.19 7.17 1.07
CA ARG A 93 -11.66 7.22 1.25
C ARG A 93 -12.19 6.17 2.21
N GLY A 94 -11.45 5.09 2.47
CA GLY A 94 -11.98 3.91 3.14
C GLY A 94 -13.10 3.30 2.29
N THR A 95 -14.30 3.12 2.85
CA THR A 95 -15.42 2.58 2.08
C THR A 95 -15.78 3.39 0.83
N ARG A 96 -16.48 2.77 -0.11
CA ARG A 96 -17.05 3.42 -1.30
C ARG A 96 -17.81 4.71 -0.97
N TYR A 97 -18.51 4.73 0.17
CA TYR A 97 -19.36 5.84 0.60
C TYR A 97 -18.58 7.03 1.19
N ASN A 98 -17.28 6.89 1.44
CA ASN A 98 -16.43 7.92 2.03
C ASN A 98 -17.00 8.51 3.33
N ASN A 99 -17.42 7.63 4.24
CA ASN A 99 -18.04 7.98 5.53
C ASN A 99 -17.05 7.94 6.71
N GLY A 100 -15.75 8.04 6.44
CA GLY A 100 -14.69 7.97 7.44
C GLY A 100 -14.41 6.56 7.99
N LYS A 101 -15.05 5.50 7.45
CA LYS A 101 -14.80 4.12 7.88
C LYS A 101 -13.76 3.44 6.96
N PRO A 102 -12.68 2.87 7.52
CA PRO A 102 -11.73 2.09 6.73
C PRO A 102 -12.32 0.72 6.34
N GLU A 103 -11.75 0.09 5.32
CA GLU A 103 -12.11 -1.27 4.88
C GLU A 103 -10.86 -2.03 4.40
N LEU A 104 -10.96 -3.35 4.24
CA LEU A 104 -9.87 -4.13 3.65
C LEU A 104 -9.83 -3.94 2.13
N HIS A 105 -8.69 -3.46 1.64
CA HIS A 105 -8.42 -3.20 0.24
C HIS A 105 -7.46 -4.24 -0.32
N ALA A 106 -7.85 -4.92 -1.40
CA ALA A 106 -6.98 -5.83 -2.12
C ALA A 106 -5.74 -5.12 -2.65
N SER A 107 -5.88 -3.86 -3.08
CA SER A 107 -4.74 -3.07 -3.54
C SER A 107 -3.66 -2.89 -2.47
N SER A 108 -4.06 -2.51 -1.26
CA SER A 108 -3.17 -2.41 -0.09
C SER A 108 -2.60 -3.77 0.33
N LEU A 109 -3.43 -4.81 0.38
CA LEU A 109 -3.00 -6.16 0.77
C LEU A 109 -1.92 -6.71 -0.16
N GLY A 110 -2.09 -6.56 -1.47
CA GLY A 110 -1.09 -7.06 -2.41
C GLY A 110 0.20 -6.23 -2.38
N MET A 111 0.13 -4.91 -2.19
CA MET A 111 1.33 -4.08 -2.00
C MET A 111 2.09 -4.51 -0.74
N VAL A 112 1.39 -4.74 0.37
CA VAL A 112 1.97 -5.26 1.62
C VAL A 112 2.56 -6.65 1.41
N LYS A 113 1.84 -7.58 0.76
CA LYS A 113 2.37 -8.92 0.45
C LYS A 113 3.70 -8.81 -0.30
N ALA A 114 3.76 -8.02 -1.36
CA ALA A 114 4.97 -7.84 -2.16
C ALA A 114 6.12 -7.24 -1.34
N ALA A 115 5.83 -6.23 -0.52
CA ALA A 115 6.82 -5.61 0.36
C ALA A 115 7.40 -6.60 1.38
N LEU A 116 6.53 -7.42 1.99
CA LEU A 116 6.91 -8.46 2.93
C LEU A 116 7.77 -9.54 2.25
N GLU A 117 7.45 -9.93 1.02
CA GLU A 117 8.27 -10.89 0.24
C GLU A 117 9.64 -10.31 -0.09
N ALA A 118 9.70 -9.05 -0.52
CA ALA A 118 10.94 -8.39 -0.92
C ALA A 118 11.91 -8.17 0.25
N ILE A 119 11.40 -7.78 1.43
CA ILE A 119 12.24 -7.40 2.57
C ILE A 119 12.62 -8.58 3.48
N ASN A 120 11.93 -9.72 3.39
CA ASN A 120 12.19 -10.85 4.27
C ASN A 120 13.59 -11.45 4.00
N GLY A 121 14.43 -11.46 5.02
CA GLY A 121 15.83 -11.89 4.92
C GLY A 121 16.73 -10.88 4.19
N PHE A 122 16.24 -9.68 3.88
CA PHE A 122 17.01 -8.65 3.19
C PHE A 122 17.94 -7.92 4.16
N ASN A 123 19.19 -7.68 3.72
CA ASN A 123 20.15 -6.92 4.49
C ASN A 123 20.11 -5.43 4.09
N VAL A 124 19.61 -4.58 4.99
CA VAL A 124 19.39 -3.15 4.68
C VAL A 124 20.68 -2.32 4.63
N PHE A 125 21.83 -2.87 5.03
CA PHE A 125 23.15 -2.27 4.76
C PHE A 125 23.72 -2.68 3.39
N GLY A 126 22.99 -3.46 2.61
CA GLY A 126 23.44 -4.00 1.32
C GLY A 126 24.54 -5.05 1.47
N ALA A 127 25.45 -5.11 0.50
CA ALA A 127 26.50 -6.14 0.42
C ALA A 127 27.50 -6.12 1.59
N SER A 128 27.61 -4.99 2.31
CA SER A 128 28.51 -4.85 3.47
C SER A 128 27.83 -5.12 4.81
N GLY A 129 26.58 -5.61 4.79
CA GLY A 129 25.80 -5.80 6.01
C GLY A 129 26.18 -7.03 6.82
N HIS A 130 25.75 -7.03 8.08
CA HIS A 130 25.97 -8.11 9.06
C HIS A 130 24.64 -8.78 9.38
N SER A 131 24.65 -9.88 10.13
CA SER A 131 23.41 -10.56 10.57
C SER A 131 22.47 -9.65 11.36
N ALA A 132 23.00 -8.67 12.09
CA ALA A 132 22.23 -7.70 12.86
C ALA A 132 21.48 -6.64 12.01
N SER A 133 21.74 -6.57 10.70
CA SER A 133 21.06 -5.64 9.78
C SER A 133 20.11 -6.35 8.81
N VAL A 134 19.79 -7.62 9.08
CA VAL A 134 18.80 -8.39 8.33
C VAL A 134 17.41 -8.15 8.89
N ILE A 135 16.45 -7.85 8.02
CA ILE A 135 15.05 -7.67 8.38
C ILE A 135 14.31 -8.99 8.21
N TYR A 136 13.49 -9.35 9.21
CA TYR A 136 12.72 -10.58 9.18
C TYR A 136 11.22 -10.30 9.22
N VAL A 137 10.47 -11.14 8.53
CA VAL A 137 9.01 -11.10 8.47
C VAL A 137 8.43 -12.35 9.13
N ASP A 138 7.31 -12.19 9.82
CA ASP A 138 6.52 -13.33 10.29
C ASP A 138 5.87 -14.06 9.09
N ILE A 139 6.28 -15.31 8.87
CA ILE A 139 5.83 -16.16 7.77
C ILE A 139 4.31 -16.41 7.87
N ASP A 140 3.76 -16.52 9.08
CA ASP A 140 2.32 -16.71 9.25
C ASP A 140 1.55 -15.44 8.88
N GLY A 141 2.07 -14.27 9.27
CA GLY A 141 1.56 -12.98 8.85
C GLY A 141 1.55 -12.82 7.33
N HIS A 142 2.66 -13.12 6.67
CA HIS A 142 2.77 -13.11 5.20
C HIS A 142 1.73 -14.04 4.54
N ASN A 143 1.63 -15.30 4.99
CA ASN A 143 0.71 -16.29 4.42
C ASN A 143 -0.76 -15.89 4.57
N ARG A 144 -1.14 -15.27 5.68
CA ARG A 144 -2.48 -14.71 5.89
C ARG A 144 -2.77 -13.57 4.93
N ASN A 145 -1.84 -12.62 4.76
CA ASN A 145 -1.97 -11.54 3.77
C ASN A 145 -2.14 -12.09 2.36
N ARG A 146 -1.32 -13.07 1.96
CA ARG A 146 -1.40 -13.73 0.64
C ARG A 146 -2.77 -14.38 0.42
N THR A 147 -3.23 -15.17 1.38
CA THR A 147 -4.52 -15.88 1.28
C THR A 147 -5.70 -14.91 1.19
N THR A 148 -5.72 -13.88 2.05
CA THR A 148 -6.79 -12.86 2.04
C THR A 148 -6.78 -12.06 0.74
N PHE A 149 -5.60 -11.67 0.25
CA PHE A 149 -5.45 -10.96 -1.03
C PHE A 149 -6.02 -11.76 -2.21
N GLU A 150 -5.59 -13.02 -2.36
CA GLU A 150 -6.05 -13.90 -3.44
C GLU A 150 -7.56 -14.18 -3.36
N THR A 151 -8.12 -14.21 -2.15
CA THR A 151 -9.57 -14.40 -1.93
C THR A 151 -10.39 -13.18 -2.35
N ILE A 152 -9.87 -11.96 -2.18
CA ILE A 152 -10.60 -10.73 -2.53
C ILE A 152 -10.58 -10.48 -4.05
N LEU A 153 -9.49 -10.84 -4.73
CA LEU A 153 -9.40 -10.66 -6.19
C LEU A 153 -10.51 -11.41 -6.94
N PRO A 154 -11.03 -10.85 -8.04
CA PRO A 154 -10.62 -9.61 -8.72
C PRO A 154 -11.40 -8.37 -8.24
N ARG A 155 -11.89 -8.35 -7.00
CA ARG A 155 -12.52 -7.16 -6.40
C ARG A 155 -11.50 -6.29 -5.68
N GLU A 156 -11.85 -5.04 -5.47
CA GLU A 156 -11.04 -4.14 -4.65
C GLU A 156 -11.34 -4.33 -3.16
N SER A 157 -12.61 -4.34 -2.79
CA SER A 157 -13.03 -4.49 -1.39
C SER A 157 -14.47 -4.98 -1.29
N ASN A 158 -14.99 -5.05 -0.06
CA ASN A 158 -16.39 -5.39 0.17
C ASN A 158 -17.34 -4.37 -0.49
N SER A 159 -17.06 -3.06 -0.37
CA SER A 159 -17.92 -2.02 -0.94
C SER A 159 -17.50 -1.56 -2.35
N LYS A 160 -16.23 -1.73 -2.74
CA LYS A 160 -15.69 -1.35 -4.05
C LYS A 160 -15.50 -2.58 -4.96
N ASN A 161 -16.22 -2.60 -6.08
CA ASN A 161 -16.17 -3.74 -6.99
C ASN A 161 -14.87 -3.79 -7.81
N THR A 162 -14.41 -2.65 -8.34
CA THR A 162 -13.19 -2.56 -9.14
C THR A 162 -12.58 -1.18 -8.96
N ASP A 163 -11.25 -1.15 -8.93
CA ASP A 163 -10.42 0.03 -8.72
C ASP A 163 -9.15 -0.08 -9.58
N ALA A 164 -8.65 1.04 -10.08
CA ALA A 164 -7.43 1.12 -10.88
C ALA A 164 -6.19 0.81 -10.03
N ALA A 165 -6.25 0.99 -8.71
CA ALA A 165 -5.16 0.65 -7.79
C ALA A 165 -4.74 -0.84 -7.91
N LEU A 166 -5.69 -1.73 -8.26
CA LEU A 166 -5.41 -3.14 -8.50
C LEU A 166 -4.37 -3.38 -9.60
N LEU A 167 -4.26 -2.49 -10.59
CA LEU A 167 -3.27 -2.61 -11.67
C LEU A 167 -1.84 -2.48 -11.15
N MET A 168 -1.60 -1.56 -10.21
CA MET A 168 -0.28 -1.41 -9.56
C MET A 168 0.03 -2.59 -8.63
N THR A 169 -1.01 -3.26 -8.14
CA THR A 169 -0.88 -4.40 -7.25
C THR A 169 -0.54 -5.69 -8.01
N VAL A 170 -1.18 -5.93 -9.17
CA VAL A 170 -0.87 -7.12 -9.99
C VAL A 170 0.26 -6.90 -10.99
N GLY A 171 0.61 -5.64 -11.29
CA GLY A 171 1.72 -5.23 -12.13
C GLY A 171 2.76 -4.42 -11.36
N TRP A 172 3.47 -3.52 -12.05
CA TRP A 172 4.47 -2.65 -11.41
C TRP A 172 3.79 -1.64 -10.45
N PRO A 173 4.31 -1.44 -9.23
CA PRO A 173 5.58 -1.97 -8.70
C PRO A 173 5.48 -3.30 -7.95
N ALA A 174 4.27 -3.79 -7.61
CA ALA A 174 4.14 -4.84 -6.60
C ALA A 174 4.27 -6.27 -7.13
N PHE A 175 3.73 -6.56 -8.32
CA PHE A 175 3.65 -7.93 -8.89
C PHE A 175 3.15 -8.98 -7.87
N ALA A 176 2.11 -8.62 -7.11
CA ALA A 176 1.74 -9.32 -5.88
C ALA A 176 1.09 -10.70 -6.10
N SER A 177 0.67 -11.06 -7.31
CA SER A 177 0.13 -12.40 -7.60
C SER A 177 1.03 -13.13 -8.59
N HIS A 178 1.15 -14.45 -8.43
CA HIS A 178 1.84 -15.32 -9.39
C HIS A 178 0.86 -16.13 -10.24
N ASN A 179 -0.45 -16.00 -10.00
CA ASN A 179 -1.46 -16.71 -10.76
C ASN A 179 -1.88 -15.87 -11.97
N GLU A 180 -1.33 -16.22 -13.15
CA GLU A 180 -1.60 -15.53 -14.41
C GLU A 180 -3.10 -15.40 -14.72
N GLN A 181 -3.90 -16.41 -14.40
CA GLN A 181 -5.34 -16.35 -14.66
C GLN A 181 -6.04 -15.30 -13.79
N ILE A 182 -5.63 -15.14 -12.53
CA ILE A 182 -6.19 -14.12 -11.63
C ILE A 182 -5.73 -12.73 -12.07
N ILE A 183 -4.46 -12.59 -12.47
CA ILE A 183 -3.89 -11.34 -12.97
C ILE A 183 -4.66 -10.91 -14.22
N GLU A 184 -4.78 -11.78 -15.22
CA GLU A 184 -5.48 -11.49 -16.46
C GLU A 184 -6.94 -11.12 -16.21
N LYS A 185 -7.66 -11.89 -15.38
CA LYS A 185 -9.04 -11.58 -14.99
C LYS A 185 -9.15 -10.20 -14.32
N THR A 186 -8.19 -9.85 -13.47
CA THR A 186 -8.17 -8.57 -12.75
C THR A 186 -7.91 -7.41 -13.72
N VAL A 187 -6.91 -7.53 -14.58
CA VAL A 187 -6.56 -6.52 -15.59
C VAL A 187 -7.71 -6.33 -16.57
N GLN A 188 -8.25 -7.40 -17.16
CA GLN A 188 -9.39 -7.34 -18.08
C GLN A 188 -10.62 -6.70 -17.43
N LYS A 189 -10.90 -7.02 -16.16
CA LYS A 189 -12.01 -6.40 -15.42
C LYS A 189 -11.78 -4.90 -15.22
N CYS A 190 -10.57 -4.49 -14.89
CA CYS A 190 -10.20 -3.08 -14.73
C CYS A 190 -10.35 -2.33 -16.05
N VAL A 191 -9.74 -2.83 -17.13
CA VAL A 191 -9.85 -2.25 -18.49
C VAL A 191 -11.32 -2.11 -18.88
N ARG A 192 -12.08 -3.20 -18.90
CA ARG A 192 -13.49 -3.21 -19.30
C ARG A 192 -14.39 -2.24 -18.50
N ARG A 193 -14.09 -2.01 -17.22
CA ARG A 193 -14.95 -1.20 -16.33
C ARG A 193 -14.47 0.24 -16.18
N LEU A 194 -13.18 0.49 -16.24
CA LEU A 194 -12.57 1.77 -15.89
C LEU A 194 -12.06 2.54 -17.09
N GLU A 195 -11.69 1.86 -18.18
CA GLU A 195 -11.27 2.51 -19.41
C GLU A 195 -12.40 3.38 -19.98
N GLY A 196 -12.03 4.58 -20.40
CA GLY A 196 -12.85 5.50 -21.15
C GLY A 196 -12.02 6.14 -22.26
N ARG A 197 -12.65 7.02 -23.04
CA ARG A 197 -12.06 7.61 -24.26
C ARG A 197 -10.69 8.29 -24.06
N PHE A 198 -10.41 8.79 -22.86
CA PHE A 198 -9.21 9.59 -22.57
C PHE A 198 -8.38 9.05 -21.40
N GLY A 199 -8.61 7.82 -20.95
CA GLY A 199 -7.86 7.22 -19.84
C GLY A 199 -8.70 6.30 -18.97
N VAL A 200 -8.18 6.00 -17.78
CA VAL A 200 -8.74 5.03 -16.84
C VAL A 200 -9.30 5.75 -15.61
N ARG A 201 -10.56 5.49 -15.29
CA ARG A 201 -11.21 6.00 -14.06
C ARG A 201 -10.60 5.35 -12.82
N ARG A 202 -10.51 6.09 -11.71
CA ARG A 202 -10.00 5.56 -10.43
C ARG A 202 -10.77 4.34 -9.95
N CYS A 203 -12.10 4.40 -9.90
CA CYS A 203 -12.92 3.29 -9.44
C CYS A 203 -14.34 3.34 -10.03
N SER A 204 -15.07 2.22 -9.90
CA SER A 204 -16.43 2.10 -10.43
C SER A 204 -17.46 2.80 -9.53
N PHE A 205 -17.87 4.02 -9.89
CA PHE A 205 -19.01 4.70 -9.26
C PHE A 205 -20.35 4.22 -9.84
N PRO A 206 -21.42 4.09 -9.03
CA PRO A 206 -22.77 3.95 -9.55
C PRO A 206 -23.29 5.36 -9.84
N TYR A 207 -23.63 5.64 -11.11
CA TYR A 207 -24.45 6.78 -11.55
C TYR A 207 -24.46 8.03 -10.63
N LEU A 208 -23.39 8.81 -10.69
CA LEU A 208 -23.45 10.24 -10.44
C LEU A 208 -22.79 10.90 -11.65
N HIS A 209 -23.48 11.89 -12.20
CA HIS A 209 -23.18 12.53 -13.47
C HIS A 209 -21.68 12.80 -13.68
N LEU A 210 -21.24 12.46 -14.90
CA LEU A 210 -20.02 12.93 -15.52
C LEU A 210 -19.87 14.45 -15.34
N ASN A 211 -18.62 14.91 -15.27
CA ASN A 211 -18.13 16.24 -14.81
C ASN A 211 -17.92 16.20 -13.29
N SER A 212 -16.74 15.89 -12.74
CA SER A 212 -15.62 16.85 -12.74
C SER A 212 -14.26 16.27 -12.27
N TYR A 213 -14.03 14.95 -12.30
CA TYR A 213 -12.79 14.38 -11.73
C TYR A 213 -12.14 13.28 -12.59
N ASN A 214 -11.96 13.53 -13.89
CA ASN A 214 -11.00 12.77 -14.69
C ASN A 214 -9.63 13.44 -14.56
N ILE A 215 -8.71 12.81 -13.84
CA ILE A 215 -7.29 13.13 -13.96
C ILE A 215 -6.82 12.44 -15.24
N PHE A 216 -6.55 13.25 -16.25
CA PHE A 216 -5.95 12.82 -17.50
C PHE A 216 -4.50 12.41 -17.23
N LEU A 217 -4.12 11.19 -17.62
CA LEU A 217 -2.73 10.92 -17.97
C LEU A 217 -2.60 11.28 -19.46
N PRO A 218 -1.81 12.30 -19.84
CA PRO A 218 -1.61 12.63 -21.23
C PRO A 218 -0.88 11.47 -21.92
N ASN A 219 -1.34 11.15 -23.13
CA ASN A 219 -0.78 10.20 -24.07
C ASN A 219 0.71 9.87 -23.87
N SER A 220 1.00 8.69 -23.32
CA SER A 220 2.22 7.96 -23.63
C SER A 220 1.87 6.49 -23.74
N ARG A 221 2.11 5.94 -24.94
CA ARG A 221 2.01 4.51 -25.23
C ARG A 221 2.79 3.75 -24.16
N PHE A 222 2.15 2.79 -23.51
CA PHE A 222 2.83 1.80 -22.68
C PHE A 222 3.81 1.02 -23.58
N PHE A 223 5.09 1.13 -23.29
CA PHE A 223 6.15 0.19 -23.61
C PHE A 223 7.01 0.04 -22.35
#